data_AF-A0A439D9Y1-F1
#
_entry.id   AF-A0A439D9Y1-F1
#
_cell.length_a   1.000
_cell.length_b   1.000
_cell.length_c   1.000
_cell.angle_alpha   90.00
_cell.angle_beta   90.00
_cell.angle_gamma   90.00
#
_symmetry.space_group_name_H-M   'P 1'
#
loop_
_entity.id
_entity.type
_entity.pdbx_description
1 polymer ?
#
loop_
_entity_poly.entity_id
_entity_poly.type
_entity_poly.pdbx_seq_one_letter_code
_entity_poly.pdbx_strand_id
1 'polypeptide(L)'
;MFARPRPKKLLAPPSKKRKRQHAIEEIKFDGDARAEYLTGFHKRKLQRAKHAQEQAAERARQEKIEARKQLRDDRKRQVEEHVQSVHNALKQAAQAGYIEGEEGESSEDDTAEEWGGFEDTPGKQDMIDHEEEYIDEDRYTTVTVESVNVSRDGLTSSRPNEDESVDEEENIDQNSQAGPEKRSDKKQNTTKKKRQKFRYETRLERQITNVKQKAKNKRRPRD
;
A
#
# COMPACT_ATOMS: atom_id res chain seq x y z
N MET A 1 -33.40 -45.23 -10.32
CA MET A 1 -33.54 -43.90 -9.68
C MET A 1 -33.41 -42.84 -10.77
N PHE A 2 -34.51 -42.20 -11.16
CA PHE A 2 -34.49 -41.20 -12.23
C PHE A 2 -33.92 -39.87 -11.70
N ALA A 3 -32.86 -39.37 -12.33
CA ALA A 3 -32.26 -38.09 -12.00
C ALA A 3 -33.29 -36.97 -12.21
N ARG A 4 -33.57 -36.18 -11.15
CA ARG A 4 -34.48 -35.03 -11.25
C ARG A 4 -33.88 -34.00 -12.21
N PRO A 5 -34.65 -33.49 -13.20
CA PRO A 5 -34.13 -32.52 -14.15
C PRO A 5 -33.74 -31.22 -13.42
N ARG A 6 -32.59 -30.65 -13.77
CA ARG A 6 -32.13 -29.36 -13.21
C ARG A 6 -33.16 -28.27 -13.53
N PRO A 7 -33.55 -27.43 -12.56
CA PRO A 7 -34.48 -26.33 -12.83
C PRO A 7 -33.85 -25.38 -13.84
N LYS A 8 -34.56 -25.13 -14.95
CA LYS A 8 -34.16 -24.15 -15.97
C LYS A 8 -34.17 -22.78 -15.31
N LYS A 9 -33.01 -22.11 -15.23
CA LYS A 9 -32.95 -20.71 -14.79
C LYS A 9 -33.84 -19.90 -15.73
N LEU A 10 -34.92 -19.30 -15.21
CA LEU A 10 -35.75 -18.37 -15.96
C LEU A 10 -34.83 -17.21 -16.36
N LEU A 11 -34.57 -17.08 -17.66
CA LEU A 11 -33.79 -15.99 -18.22
C LEU A 11 -34.49 -14.70 -17.77
N ALA A 12 -33.81 -13.90 -16.95
CA ALA A 12 -34.36 -12.63 -16.47
C ALA A 12 -34.87 -11.83 -17.68
N PRO A 13 -36.08 -11.24 -17.62
CA PRO A 13 -36.62 -10.51 -18.75
C PRO A 13 -35.61 -9.42 -19.16
N PRO A 14 -35.38 -9.24 -20.48
CA PRO A 14 -34.40 -8.28 -20.95
C PRO A 14 -34.73 -6.91 -20.34
N SER A 15 -33.77 -6.32 -19.62
CA SER A 15 -33.95 -5.03 -18.97
C SER A 15 -34.48 -4.03 -19.99
N LYS A 16 -35.64 -3.41 -19.73
CA LYS A 16 -36.23 -2.38 -20.59
C LYS A 16 -35.14 -1.38 -20.96
N LYS A 17 -34.80 -1.31 -22.26
CA LYS A 17 -33.79 -0.37 -22.77
C LYS A 17 -34.19 1.03 -22.29
N ARG A 18 -33.40 1.63 -21.39
CA ARG A 18 -33.63 3.00 -20.92
C ARG A 18 -33.76 3.88 -22.15
N LYS A 19 -34.91 4.55 -22.32
CA LYS A 19 -35.12 5.53 -23.39
C LYS A 19 -33.96 6.53 -23.31
N ARG A 20 -33.09 6.55 -24.33
CA ARG A 20 -31.98 7.51 -24.39
C ARG A 20 -32.60 8.89 -24.49
N GLN A 21 -32.45 9.71 -23.46
CA GLN A 21 -33.16 10.99 -23.28
C GLN A 21 -32.64 12.12 -24.17
N HIS A 22 -31.61 11.90 -24.99
CA HIS A 22 -31.03 12.97 -25.80
C HIS A 22 -30.75 12.46 -27.21
N ALA A 23 -31.77 12.56 -28.06
CA ALA A 23 -31.53 12.72 -29.49
C ALA A 23 -31.11 14.18 -29.66
N ILE A 24 -29.84 14.42 -29.95
CA ILE A 24 -29.34 15.77 -30.21
C ILE A 24 -30.05 16.26 -31.49
N GLU A 25 -30.82 17.34 -31.38
CA GLU A 25 -31.67 17.85 -32.48
C GLU A 25 -30.84 18.37 -33.66
N GLU A 26 -29.64 18.93 -33.38
CA GLU A 26 -28.74 19.45 -34.41
C GLU A 26 -27.27 19.11 -34.08
N ILE A 27 -26.58 18.44 -35.01
CA ILE A 27 -25.13 18.18 -34.93
C ILE A 27 -24.42 19.20 -35.82
N LYS A 28 -23.82 20.22 -35.20
CA LYS A 28 -22.96 21.16 -35.93
C LYS A 28 -21.60 20.51 -36.16
N PHE A 29 -21.21 20.43 -37.42
CA PHE A 29 -19.92 19.88 -37.81
C PHE A 29 -18.85 20.98 -37.76
N ASP A 30 -17.86 20.79 -36.89
CA ASP A 30 -16.69 21.64 -36.80
C ASP A 30 -15.51 20.99 -37.54
N GLY A 31 -15.05 21.68 -38.60
CA GLY A 31 -13.93 21.23 -39.42
C GLY A 31 -12.60 21.21 -38.66
N ASP A 32 -12.42 22.15 -37.73
CA ASP A 32 -11.17 22.30 -36.97
C ASP A 32 -11.07 21.20 -35.92
N ALA A 33 -12.16 20.93 -35.19
CA ALA A 33 -12.26 19.78 -34.29
C ALA A 33 -12.01 18.45 -35.03
N ARG A 34 -12.46 18.32 -36.29
CA ARG A 34 -12.15 17.14 -37.11
C ARG A 34 -10.67 17.08 -37.48
N ALA A 35 -10.06 18.19 -37.88
CA ALA A 35 -8.64 18.23 -38.21
C ALA A 35 -7.77 17.86 -37.00
N GLU A 36 -8.09 18.38 -35.82
CA GLU A 36 -7.45 18.00 -34.55
C GLU A 36 -7.72 16.53 -34.18
N TYR A 37 -8.92 16.02 -34.46
CA TYR A 37 -9.23 14.61 -34.27
C TYR A 37 -8.45 13.73 -35.25
N LEU A 38 -8.24 14.13 -36.49
CA LEU A 38 -7.49 13.29 -37.44
C LEU A 38 -5.97 13.36 -37.23
N THR A 39 -5.43 14.48 -36.77
CA THR A 39 -3.97 14.65 -36.61
C THR A 39 -3.49 14.42 -35.17
N GLY A 40 -4.34 14.69 -34.18
CA GLY A 40 -4.02 14.68 -32.75
C GLY A 40 -4.09 13.30 -32.08
N PHE A 41 -3.85 12.20 -32.78
CA PHE A 41 -3.95 10.84 -32.20
C PHE A 41 -3.09 10.66 -30.94
N HIS A 42 -1.86 11.19 -30.95
CA HIS A 42 -0.99 11.15 -29.78
C HIS A 42 -1.56 11.95 -28.61
N LYS A 43 -2.08 13.16 -28.86
CA LYS A 43 -2.77 13.99 -27.86
C LYS A 43 -3.94 13.24 -27.23
N ARG A 44 -4.80 12.60 -28.03
CA ARG A 44 -5.93 11.80 -27.51
C ARG A 44 -5.49 10.56 -26.75
N LYS A 45 -4.40 9.92 -27.17
CA LYS A 45 -3.85 8.76 -26.43
C LYS A 45 -3.38 9.19 -25.05
N LEU A 46 -2.67 10.32 -24.95
CA LEU A 46 -2.25 10.89 -23.68
C LEU A 46 -3.44 11.35 -22.84
N GLN A 47 -4.43 12.02 -23.43
CA GLN A 47 -5.65 12.43 -22.72
C GLN A 47 -6.41 11.22 -22.16
N ARG A 48 -6.56 10.13 -22.92
CA ARG A 48 -7.17 8.89 -22.41
C ARG A 48 -6.38 8.28 -21.27
N ALA A 49 -5.05 8.28 -21.36
CA ALA A 49 -4.20 7.79 -20.28
C ALA A 49 -4.34 8.65 -19.02
N LYS A 50 -4.31 9.98 -19.16
CA LYS A 50 -4.51 10.92 -18.05
C LYS A 50 -5.89 10.78 -17.41
N HIS A 51 -6.94 10.75 -18.23
CA HIS A 51 -8.30 10.56 -17.74
C HIS A 51 -8.48 9.22 -17.01
N ALA A 52 -7.84 8.14 -17.49
CA ALA A 52 -7.85 6.86 -16.78
C ALA A 52 -7.11 6.95 -15.43
N GLN A 53 -6.01 7.69 -15.35
CA GLN A 53 -5.29 7.96 -14.10
C GLN A 53 -6.12 8.81 -13.14
N GLU A 54 -6.75 9.88 -13.63
CA GLU A 54 -7.63 10.77 -12.85
C GLU A 54 -8.82 10.00 -12.27
N GLN A 55 -9.50 9.18 -13.08
CA GLN A 55 -10.59 8.34 -12.59
C GLN A 55 -10.13 7.31 -11.55
N ALA A 56 -8.95 6.71 -11.73
CA ALA A 56 -8.40 5.79 -10.75
C ALA A 56 -8.07 6.51 -9.42
N ALA A 57 -7.50 7.72 -9.50
CA ALA A 57 -7.21 8.54 -8.33
C ALA A 57 -8.48 9.00 -7.60
N GLU A 58 -9.52 9.38 -8.35
CA GLU A 58 -10.81 9.77 -7.77
C GLU A 58 -11.47 8.60 -7.04
N ARG A 59 -11.49 7.40 -7.65
CA ARG A 59 -12.00 6.19 -7.00
C ARG A 59 -11.21 5.83 -5.75
N ALA A 60 -9.88 5.84 -5.81
CA ALA A 60 -9.04 5.57 -4.64
C ALA A 60 -9.29 6.57 -3.50
N ARG A 61 -9.53 7.85 -3.83
CA ARG A 61 -9.91 8.86 -2.83
C ARG A 61 -11.26 8.58 -2.21
N GLN A 62 -12.26 8.23 -3.02
CA GLN A 62 -13.61 7.87 -2.55
C GLN A 62 -13.55 6.64 -1.65
N GLU A 63 -12.87 5.57 -2.07
CA GLU A 63 -12.66 4.35 -1.28
C GLU A 63 -12.00 4.63 0.07
N LYS A 64 -10.99 5.51 0.11
CA LYS A 64 -10.32 5.91 1.36
C LYS A 64 -11.26 6.67 2.30
N ILE A 65 -12.13 7.52 1.76
CA ILE A 65 -13.12 8.26 2.56
C ILE A 65 -14.17 7.29 3.11
N GLU A 66 -14.67 6.38 2.27
CA GLU A 66 -15.63 5.36 2.67
C GLU A 66 -15.06 4.43 3.73
N ALA A 67 -13.83 3.94 3.57
CA ALA A 67 -13.16 3.11 4.57
C ALA A 67 -13.00 3.82 5.91
N ARG A 68 -12.61 5.11 5.90
CA ARG A 68 -12.54 5.93 7.12
C ARG A 68 -13.90 6.13 7.77
N LYS A 69 -14.95 6.30 6.97
CA LYS A 69 -16.33 6.41 7.47
C LYS A 69 -16.76 5.10 8.13
N GLN A 70 -16.55 3.96 7.46
CA GLN A 70 -16.85 2.64 8.01
C GLN A 70 -16.14 2.41 9.34
N LEU A 71 -14.85 2.71 9.44
CA LEU A 71 -14.10 2.54 10.69
C LEU A 71 -14.62 3.43 11.83
N ARG A 72 -15.11 4.64 11.52
CA ARG A 72 -15.76 5.51 12.52
C ARG A 72 -17.11 4.95 12.94
N ASP A 73 -17.91 4.49 11.99
CA ASP A 73 -19.23 3.93 12.24
C ASP A 73 -19.12 2.62 13.04
N ASP A 74 -18.14 1.77 12.73
CA ASP A 74 -17.84 0.54 13.47
C ASP A 74 -17.42 0.84 14.91
N ARG A 75 -16.54 1.84 15.11
CA ARG A 75 -16.16 2.26 16.46
C ARG A 75 -17.34 2.78 17.26
N LYS A 76 -18.23 3.57 16.64
CA LYS A 76 -19.45 4.06 17.30
C LYS A 76 -20.35 2.90 17.72
N ARG A 77 -20.57 1.94 16.82
CA ARG A 77 -21.35 0.73 17.12
C ARG A 77 -20.75 -0.07 18.27
N GLN A 78 -19.44 -0.29 18.27
CA GLN A 78 -18.77 -0.99 19.36
C GLN A 78 -18.97 -0.29 20.72
N VAL A 79 -18.89 1.04 20.74
CA VAL A 79 -19.16 1.82 21.96
C VAL A 79 -20.63 1.71 22.38
N GLU A 80 -21.56 1.85 21.44
CA GLU A 80 -23.01 1.71 21.72
C GLU A 80 -23.35 0.32 22.25
N GLU A 81 -22.84 -0.74 21.62
CA GLU A 81 -23.00 -2.13 22.06
C GLU A 81 -22.38 -2.34 23.45
N HIS A 82 -21.22 -1.76 23.72
CA HIS A 82 -20.58 -1.84 25.03
C HIS A 82 -21.42 -1.15 26.11
N VAL A 83 -21.86 0.09 25.89
CA VAL A 83 -22.74 0.81 26.83
C VAL A 83 -24.03 0.04 27.07
N GLN A 84 -24.65 -0.51 26.02
CA GLN A 84 -25.84 -1.35 26.16
C GLN A 84 -25.56 -2.61 26.98
N SER A 85 -24.42 -3.29 26.76
CA SER A 85 -24.04 -4.47 27.53
C SER A 85 -23.81 -4.15 29.02
N VAL A 86 -23.16 -3.04 29.34
CA VAL A 86 -22.93 -2.58 30.72
C VAL A 86 -24.27 -2.22 31.37
N HIS A 87 -25.11 -1.45 30.68
CA HIS A 87 -26.45 -1.10 31.18
C HIS A 87 -27.30 -2.36 31.45
N ASN A 88 -27.23 -3.35 30.56
CA ASN A 88 -27.92 -4.63 30.75
C ASN A 88 -27.36 -5.42 31.93
N ALA A 89 -26.03 -5.44 32.12
CA ALA A 89 -25.39 -6.10 33.25
C ALA A 89 -25.77 -5.43 34.59
N LEU A 90 -25.76 -4.09 34.65
CA LEU A 90 -26.22 -3.33 35.81
C LEU A 90 -27.69 -3.60 36.12
N LYS A 91 -28.56 -3.61 35.09
CA LYS A 91 -29.97 -3.95 35.25
C LYS A 91 -30.19 -5.37 35.77
N GLN A 92 -29.40 -6.34 35.30
CA GLN A 92 -29.43 -7.72 35.80
C GLN A 92 -28.95 -7.82 37.25
N ALA A 93 -27.87 -7.10 37.61
CA ALA A 93 -27.35 -7.06 38.98
C ALA A 93 -28.33 -6.42 39.96
N ALA A 94 -28.99 -5.32 39.56
CA ALA A 94 -30.05 -4.69 40.32
C ALA A 94 -31.26 -5.63 40.50
N GLN A 95 -31.67 -6.33 39.43
CA GLN A 95 -32.75 -7.32 39.52
C GLN A 95 -32.37 -8.53 40.40
N ALA A 96 -31.09 -8.90 40.46
CA ALA A 96 -30.56 -9.94 41.33
C ALA A 96 -30.36 -9.48 42.79
N GLY A 97 -30.67 -8.23 43.12
CA GLY A 97 -30.56 -7.68 44.47
C GLY A 97 -29.12 -7.43 44.93
N TYR A 98 -28.16 -7.39 44.00
CA TYR A 98 -26.75 -7.11 44.32
C TYR A 98 -26.44 -5.61 44.43
N ILE A 99 -27.36 -4.76 43.95
CA ILE A 99 -27.28 -3.29 44.02
C ILE A 99 -28.56 -2.83 44.74
N GLU A 100 -28.45 -2.54 46.04
CA GLU A 100 -29.52 -1.94 46.86
C GLU A 100 -29.53 -0.42 46.60
N GLY A 101 -30.70 0.14 46.29
CA GLY A 101 -30.83 1.47 45.70
C GLY A 101 -30.31 2.60 46.60
N GLU A 102 -29.28 3.29 46.13
CA GLU A 102 -28.99 4.67 46.50
C GLU A 102 -29.47 5.56 45.36
N GLU A 103 -30.77 5.91 45.40
CA GLU A 103 -31.28 7.05 44.65
C GLU A 103 -30.85 8.33 45.36
N GLY A 104 -29.92 9.08 44.76
CA GLY A 104 -29.78 10.51 45.01
C GLY A 104 -28.44 10.95 45.59
N GLU A 105 -27.48 11.21 44.71
CA GLU A 105 -26.65 12.41 44.83
C GLU A 105 -26.21 12.86 43.43
N SER A 106 -27.05 13.68 42.82
CA SER A 106 -26.56 14.64 41.82
C SER A 106 -25.78 15.69 42.61
N SER A 107 -24.56 15.35 43.03
CA SER A 107 -23.62 16.31 43.57
C SER A 107 -23.11 17.12 42.40
N GLU A 108 -23.80 18.22 42.17
CA GLU A 108 -23.35 19.37 41.42
C GLU A 108 -22.27 20.05 42.29
N ASP A 109 -21.10 19.41 42.38
CA ASP A 109 -19.89 20.04 42.93
C ASP A 109 -18.91 20.34 41.79
N ASP A 110 -18.93 21.63 41.50
CA ASP A 110 -18.23 22.44 40.53
C ASP A 110 -16.73 22.43 40.83
N THR A 111 -16.05 21.31 40.54
CA THR A 111 -14.59 21.29 40.41
C THR A 111 -14.23 20.84 39.01
N ALA A 112 -14.17 21.82 38.13
CA ALA A 112 -13.40 21.75 36.90
C ALA A 112 -11.95 21.38 37.27
N GLU A 113 -11.65 20.08 37.37
CA GLU A 113 -10.32 19.54 37.12
C GLU A 113 -10.03 19.77 35.64
N GLU A 114 -9.73 21.03 35.32
CA GLU A 114 -9.09 21.46 34.09
C GLU A 114 -7.88 20.56 33.92
N TRP A 115 -7.97 19.66 32.95
CA TRP A 115 -6.94 18.68 32.66
C TRP A 115 -5.59 19.40 32.53
N GLY A 116 -4.79 19.31 33.60
CA GLY A 116 -3.44 19.85 33.69
C GLY A 116 -2.57 19.09 32.72
N GLY A 117 -2.55 19.55 31.47
CA GLY A 117 -1.83 18.92 30.37
C GLY A 117 -0.43 18.54 30.80
N PHE A 118 0.08 17.42 30.27
CA PHE A 118 1.39 16.89 30.61
C PHE A 118 2.42 18.02 30.64
N GLU A 119 2.99 18.28 31.81
CA GLU A 119 4.17 19.13 31.91
C GLU A 119 5.22 18.47 31.02
N ASP A 120 5.51 19.13 29.88
CA ASP A 120 6.62 18.83 28.99
C ASP A 120 7.90 19.23 29.72
N THR A 121 8.11 18.63 30.89
CA THR A 121 9.45 18.45 31.41
C THR A 121 10.15 17.68 30.30
N PRO A 122 11.27 18.17 29.74
CA PRO A 122 12.12 17.34 28.91
C PRO A 122 12.70 16.29 29.86
N GLY A 123 11.86 15.29 30.19
CA GLY A 123 12.28 14.06 30.79
C GLY A 123 13.42 13.63 29.93
N LYS A 124 14.59 13.47 30.56
CA LYS A 124 15.74 12.79 29.99
C LYS A 124 15.18 11.59 29.23
N GLN A 125 14.99 11.76 27.93
CA GLN A 125 14.77 10.66 27.03
C GLN A 125 16.14 10.04 27.07
N ASP A 126 16.32 9.08 27.98
CA ASP A 126 17.46 8.20 27.94
C ASP A 126 17.49 7.76 26.47
N MET A 127 18.54 8.17 25.79
CA MET A 127 18.76 7.88 24.38
C MET A 127 19.02 6.38 24.35
N ILE A 128 17.95 5.60 24.28
CA ILE A 128 18.09 4.15 24.35
C ILE A 128 18.43 3.67 22.95
N ASP A 129 19.74 3.59 22.69
CA ASP A 129 20.28 2.82 21.58
C ASP A 129 19.96 1.35 21.86
N HIS A 130 18.90 0.84 21.22
CA HIS A 130 18.47 -0.55 21.35
C HIS A 130 19.00 -1.36 20.18
N GLU A 131 19.73 -2.44 20.48
CA GLU A 131 20.14 -3.44 19.50
C GLU A 131 19.22 -4.67 19.64
N GLU A 132 18.44 -4.95 18.60
CA GLU A 132 17.58 -6.13 18.56
C GLU A 132 18.18 -7.19 17.61
N GLU A 133 18.42 -8.39 18.14
CA GLU A 133 18.88 -9.54 17.37
C GLU A 133 17.67 -10.26 16.76
N TYR A 134 17.60 -10.29 15.43
CA TYR A 134 16.57 -11.04 14.71
C TYR A 134 17.17 -12.34 14.13
N ILE A 135 16.62 -13.47 14.57
CA ILE A 135 17.02 -14.81 14.14
C ILE A 135 15.92 -15.36 13.24
N ASP A 136 16.17 -15.38 11.94
CA ASP A 136 15.41 -16.20 10.99
C ASP A 136 16.14 -17.55 10.81
N GLU A 137 15.41 -18.60 10.42
CA GLU A 137 15.86 -20.03 10.35
C GLU A 137 17.23 -20.28 9.68
N ASP A 138 17.75 -19.35 8.88
CA ASP A 138 19.07 -19.41 8.23
C ASP A 138 19.81 -18.04 8.17
N ARG A 139 19.34 -17.00 8.87
CA ARG A 139 19.93 -15.64 8.82
C ARG A 139 19.89 -14.94 10.17
N TYR A 140 21.06 -14.50 10.60
CA TYR A 140 21.23 -13.63 11.76
C TYR A 140 21.40 -12.19 11.26
N THR A 141 20.47 -11.30 11.62
CA THR A 141 20.57 -9.86 11.31
C THR A 141 20.33 -9.06 12.58
N THR A 142 21.22 -8.13 12.89
CA THR A 142 21.07 -7.18 13.98
C THR A 142 20.49 -5.86 13.44
N VAL A 143 19.49 -5.32 14.12
CA VAL A 143 18.94 -4.00 13.82
C VAL A 143 19.28 -3.07 14.98
N THR A 144 20.00 -2.00 14.70
CA THR A 144 20.35 -0.96 15.67
C THR A 144 19.41 0.24 15.50
N VAL A 145 18.71 0.62 16.56
CA VAL A 145 17.84 1.80 16.57
C VAL A 145 18.60 2.93 17.25
N GLU A 146 19.09 3.88 16.45
CA GLU A 146 19.82 5.06 16.94
C GLU A 146 18.89 6.26 17.10
N SER A 147 19.11 7.04 18.16
CA SER A 147 18.41 8.31 18.38
C SER A 147 19.00 9.44 17.51
N VAL A 148 18.15 10.06 16.68
CA VAL A 148 18.53 11.20 15.82
C VAL A 148 17.74 12.45 16.21
N ASN A 149 18.42 13.59 16.29
CA ASN A 149 17.78 14.88 16.50
C ASN A 149 17.34 15.45 15.14
N VAL A 150 16.07 15.84 15.02
CA VAL A 150 15.53 16.44 13.79
C VAL A 150 15.57 17.96 13.92
N SER A 151 16.54 18.58 13.26
CA SER A 151 16.67 20.05 13.18
C SER A 151 16.25 20.56 11.81
N ARG A 152 16.04 21.88 11.67
CA ARG A 152 15.72 22.52 10.38
C ARG A 152 16.79 22.28 9.31
N ASP A 153 18.01 21.97 9.75
CA ASP A 153 19.18 21.69 8.89
C ASP A 153 19.35 20.19 8.56
N GLY A 154 18.52 19.30 9.12
CA GLY A 154 18.56 17.87 8.86
C GLY A 154 18.51 16.99 10.11
N LEU A 155 18.75 15.69 9.92
CA LEU A 155 18.90 14.71 11.00
C LEU A 155 20.36 14.72 11.48
N THR A 156 20.59 14.98 12.76
CA THR A 156 21.91 14.90 13.39
C THR A 156 21.94 13.77 14.42
N SER A 157 22.97 12.93 14.37
CA SER A 157 23.18 11.89 15.39
C SER A 157 23.75 12.52 16.66
N SER A 158 23.31 12.06 17.82
CA SER A 158 23.71 12.61 19.12
C SER A 158 25.05 12.08 19.64
N ARG A 159 25.70 11.18 18.90
CA ARG A 159 26.98 10.61 19.33
C ARG A 159 28.08 11.69 19.26
N PRO A 160 28.80 11.96 20.36
CA PRO A 160 30.01 12.78 20.28
C PRO A 160 31.05 12.01 19.47
N ASN A 161 31.46 12.57 18.34
CA ASN A 161 32.57 12.04 17.52
C ASN A 161 33.86 12.11 18.34
N GLU A 162 34.35 10.96 18.82
CA GLU A 162 35.66 10.87 19.48
C GLU A 162 36.81 10.58 18.51
N ASP A 163 36.55 10.55 17.20
CA ASP A 163 37.58 10.37 16.16
C ASP A 163 37.40 11.39 15.03
N GLU A 164 37.84 12.63 15.26
CA GLU A 164 38.24 13.53 14.17
C GLU A 164 39.75 13.75 14.21
N SER A 165 40.47 12.94 13.43
CA SER A 165 41.78 13.33 12.89
C SER A 165 41.67 13.39 11.36
N VAL A 166 41.39 14.61 10.89
CA VAL A 166 42.06 15.35 9.80
C VAL A 166 42.69 14.54 8.65
N ASP A 167 42.34 14.99 7.44
CA ASP A 167 42.90 14.69 6.12
C ASP A 167 42.50 13.35 5.49
N GLU A 168 41.63 13.42 4.48
CA GLU A 168 42.09 13.12 3.12
C GLU A 168 41.10 13.60 2.06
N GLU A 169 41.65 14.45 1.20
CA GLU A 169 41.07 14.99 -0.01
C GLU A 169 40.73 13.88 -1.03
N GLU A 170 39.85 14.25 -1.95
CA GLU A 170 39.81 13.83 -3.35
C GLU A 170 40.67 12.62 -3.75
N ASN A 171 40.05 11.45 -3.86
CA ASN A 171 40.51 10.39 -4.76
C ASN A 171 39.44 10.08 -5.81
N ILE A 172 39.34 11.02 -6.76
CA ILE A 172 38.96 10.71 -8.15
C ILE A 172 40.26 10.28 -8.84
N ASP A 173 40.45 8.98 -9.02
CA ASP A 173 41.47 8.42 -9.92
C ASP A 173 40.81 7.29 -10.72
N GLN A 174 40.40 7.54 -11.96
CA GLN A 174 41.23 7.43 -13.17
C GLN A 174 42.06 6.14 -13.21
N ASN A 175 41.54 5.13 -13.91
CA ASN A 175 42.37 4.53 -14.95
C ASN A 175 41.57 4.10 -16.17
N SER A 176 41.89 4.80 -17.24
CA SER A 176 41.56 4.64 -18.63
C SER A 176 42.16 3.38 -19.27
N GLN A 177 41.48 2.93 -20.32
CA GLN A 177 42.10 2.38 -21.54
C GLN A 177 43.01 1.14 -21.40
N ALA A 178 42.40 -0.04 -21.39
CA ALA A 178 42.98 -1.18 -22.08
C ALA A 178 42.47 -1.20 -23.53
N GLY A 179 43.31 -0.71 -24.46
CA GLY A 179 43.03 -0.76 -25.89
C GLY A 179 42.99 -2.21 -26.41
N PRO A 180 42.15 -2.52 -27.42
CA PRO A 180 42.19 -3.84 -28.05
C PRO A 180 43.38 -3.90 -29.01
N GLU A 181 44.30 -4.83 -28.75
CA GLU A 181 45.35 -5.19 -29.70
C GLU A 181 44.75 -5.56 -31.06
N LYS A 182 45.26 -4.91 -32.11
CA LYS A 182 44.97 -5.25 -33.50
C LYS A 182 45.59 -6.61 -33.82
N ARG A 183 44.76 -7.65 -33.90
CA ARG A 183 45.06 -8.83 -34.73
C ARG A 183 44.16 -8.79 -35.95
N SER A 184 44.77 -8.48 -37.08
CA SER A 184 44.17 -8.50 -38.39
C SER A 184 43.92 -9.94 -38.81
N ASP A 185 42.68 -10.41 -38.69
CA ASP A 185 42.22 -11.56 -39.47
C ASP A 185 40.92 -11.22 -40.19
N LYS A 186 41.11 -11.02 -41.49
CA LYS A 186 40.07 -10.82 -42.48
C LYS A 186 39.37 -12.16 -42.69
N LYS A 187 38.10 -12.31 -42.27
CA LYS A 187 37.15 -13.26 -42.88
C LYS A 187 35.69 -13.07 -42.44
N GLN A 188 34.88 -12.83 -43.48
CA GLN A 188 33.48 -13.21 -43.70
C GLN A 188 32.40 -12.60 -42.79
N ASN A 189 31.57 -11.78 -43.44
CA ASN A 189 30.40 -11.10 -42.93
C ASN A 189 29.32 -12.11 -42.49
N THR A 190 29.39 -12.58 -41.24
CA THR A 190 28.27 -13.27 -40.61
C THR A 190 27.56 -12.29 -39.69
N THR A 191 26.27 -12.07 -39.96
CA THR A 191 25.41 -11.22 -39.12
C THR A 191 25.37 -11.83 -37.71
N LYS A 192 25.97 -11.14 -36.72
CA LYS A 192 25.96 -11.58 -35.33
C LYS A 192 24.50 -11.73 -34.87
N LYS A 193 24.08 -12.96 -34.57
CA LYS A 193 22.74 -13.23 -34.02
C LYS A 193 22.60 -12.50 -32.69
N LYS A 194 21.58 -11.65 -32.56
CA LYS A 194 21.30 -10.95 -31.31
C LYS A 194 21.04 -11.97 -30.21
N ARG A 195 21.73 -11.82 -29.06
CA ARG A 195 21.46 -12.63 -27.87
C ARG A 195 19.98 -12.47 -27.50
N GLN A 196 19.29 -13.58 -27.27
CA GLN A 196 17.90 -13.53 -26.83
C GLN A 196 17.83 -12.71 -25.54
N LYS A 197 16.96 -11.70 -25.53
CA LYS A 197 16.69 -10.93 -24.32
C LYS A 197 15.92 -11.86 -23.39
N PHE A 198 16.62 -12.53 -22.49
CA PHE A 198 15.97 -13.17 -21.36
C PHE A 198 15.32 -12.04 -20.55
N ARG A 199 14.00 -12.10 -20.39
CA ARG A 199 13.34 -11.32 -19.36
C ARG A 199 13.38 -12.18 -18.11
N TYR A 200 13.84 -11.61 -17.00
CA TYR A 200 13.63 -12.25 -15.72
C TYR A 200 12.14 -12.44 -15.54
N GLU A 201 11.76 -13.67 -15.22
CA GLU A 201 10.44 -13.97 -14.69
C GLU A 201 10.18 -13.01 -13.52
N THR A 202 9.03 -12.37 -13.50
CA THR A 202 8.60 -11.61 -12.31
C THR A 202 8.59 -12.54 -11.10
N ARG A 203 8.67 -12.00 -9.87
CA ARG A 203 8.69 -12.81 -8.63
C ARG A 203 7.56 -13.83 -8.57
N LEU A 204 6.38 -13.48 -9.08
CA LEU A 204 5.20 -14.36 -9.17
C LEU A 204 5.39 -15.46 -10.23
N GLU A 205 5.85 -15.12 -11.43
CA GLU A 205 6.13 -16.10 -12.48
C GLU A 205 7.18 -17.12 -12.02
N ARG A 206 8.24 -16.66 -11.34
CA ARG A 206 9.29 -17.51 -10.74
C ARG A 206 8.75 -18.48 -9.69
N GLN A 207 7.79 -18.06 -8.88
CA GLN A 207 7.15 -18.95 -7.92
C GLN A 207 6.33 -20.03 -8.63
N ILE A 208 5.58 -19.66 -9.67
CA ILE A 208 4.76 -20.60 -10.45
C ILE A 208 5.65 -21.61 -11.20
N THR A 209 6.76 -21.18 -11.78
CA THR A 209 7.70 -22.07 -12.48
C THR A 209 8.39 -23.01 -11.49
N ASN A 210 8.82 -22.53 -10.33
CA ASN A 210 9.40 -23.36 -9.27
C ASN A 210 8.41 -24.43 -8.75
N VAL A 211 7.14 -24.06 -8.53
CA VAL A 211 6.10 -25.02 -8.12
C VAL A 211 5.89 -26.09 -9.21
N LYS A 212 5.83 -25.69 -10.48
CA LYS A 212 5.70 -26.62 -11.61
C LYS A 212 6.92 -27.56 -11.73
N GLN A 213 8.13 -27.05 -11.54
CA GLN A 213 9.35 -27.86 -11.58
C GLN A 213 9.42 -28.85 -10.42
N LYS A 214 9.10 -28.41 -9.18
CA LYS A 214 9.00 -29.30 -8.02
C LYS A 214 7.98 -30.42 -8.24
N ALA A 215 6.80 -30.09 -8.78
CA ALA A 215 5.79 -31.09 -9.11
C ALA A 215 6.26 -32.07 -10.19
N LYS A 216 6.99 -31.60 -11.21
CA LYS A 216 7.56 -32.45 -12.27
C LYS A 216 8.65 -33.38 -11.73
N ASN A 217 9.52 -32.89 -10.86
CA ASN A 217 10.59 -33.67 -10.25
C ASN A 217 10.05 -34.72 -9.28
N LYS A 218 8.96 -34.41 -8.56
CA LYS A 218 8.26 -35.39 -7.70
C LYS A 218 7.58 -36.52 -8.51
N ARG A 219 7.19 -36.24 -9.76
CA ARG A 219 6.56 -37.22 -10.66
C ARG A 219 7.54 -38.09 -11.44
N ARG A 220 8.83 -37.75 -11.43
CA ARG A 220 9.86 -38.58 -12.06
C ARG A 220 10.24 -39.68 -11.06
N PRO A 221 10.20 -40.97 -11.45
CA PRO A 221 10.81 -42.00 -10.62
C PRO A 221 12.29 -41.64 -10.46
N ARG A 222 12.80 -41.76 -9.23
CA ARG A 222 14.24 -41.70 -8.99
C ARG A 222 14.78 -43.06 -9.44
N ASP A 223 15.55 -43.06 -10.51
CA ASP A 223 16.40 -44.19 -10.87
C ASP A 223 17.50 -44.38 -9.82
#